data_AF-A0A1H9FBH8-F1
#
_entry.id   AF-A0A1H9FBH8-F1
#
_cell.length_a   1.000
_cell.length_b   1.000
_cell.length_c   1.000
_cell.angle_alpha   90.00
_cell.angle_beta   90.00
_cell.angle_gamma   90.00
#
_symmetry.space_group_name_H-M   'P 1'
#
loop_
_entity.id
_entity.type
_entity.pdbx_description
1 polymer ?
#
loop_
_entity_poly.entity_id
_entity_poly.type
_entity_poly.pdbx_seq_one_letter_code
_entity_poly.pdbx_strand_id
1 'polypeptide(L)'
;MEVYDGRGGAGRMPRLLRSLMDTDAGVRLDALSTIADRLLTDDTVSEASFCAVPFLVELGASYKVAADVRDRVIFLLAAMALAGKGFTEQGRRTHRRWNALGRELPRTAPDWLTQTRHAVAQGAPKIFEALASERVACLVALACAVPERLPPFVVGLVQEMIDLPGEAELSDAAEIAVALLKRSPELLVVDRPKVLGEGLVRPAHQPREVAAALMGYRFALASAYGDEGAW
;
A
#
# COMPACT_ATOMS: atom_id res chain seq x y z
N MET A 1 -5.17 -26.62 -2.78
CA MET A 1 -4.86 -25.89 -4.03
C MET A 1 -3.52 -25.23 -3.82
N GLU A 2 -2.57 -25.43 -4.73
CA GLU A 2 -1.26 -24.78 -4.64
C GLU A 2 -1.42 -23.31 -5.04
N VAL A 3 -0.96 -22.38 -4.18
CA VAL A 3 -1.07 -20.93 -4.40
C VAL A 3 0.12 -20.48 -5.22
N TYR A 4 -0.10 -19.65 -6.24
CA TYR A 4 0.97 -19.16 -7.12
C TYR A 4 1.34 -17.71 -6.85
N ASP A 5 2.64 -17.41 -6.84
CA ASP A 5 3.18 -16.06 -6.58
C ASP A 5 3.74 -15.36 -7.82
N GLY A 6 3.41 -15.86 -9.02
CA GLY A 6 3.95 -15.35 -10.28
C GLY A 6 5.39 -15.79 -10.59
N ARG A 7 6.06 -16.49 -9.66
CA ARG A 7 7.37 -17.13 -9.86
C ARG A 7 7.33 -18.66 -9.65
N GLY A 8 6.18 -19.21 -9.27
CA GLY A 8 5.95 -20.63 -9.05
C GLY A 8 5.04 -20.87 -7.83
N GLY A 9 5.18 -22.04 -7.20
CA GLY A 9 4.42 -22.38 -5.99
C GLY A 9 4.86 -21.56 -4.77
N ALA A 10 3.90 -21.06 -4.00
CA ALA A 10 4.09 -20.23 -2.80
C ALA A 10 4.49 -21.02 -1.53
N GLY A 11 4.99 -22.25 -1.66
CA GLY A 11 5.24 -23.18 -0.54
C GLY A 11 6.21 -22.69 0.54
N ARG A 12 6.99 -21.62 0.28
CA ARG A 12 7.90 -20.98 1.27
C ARG A 12 7.25 -19.86 2.09
N MET A 13 6.10 -19.34 1.66
CA MET A 13 5.43 -18.21 2.33
C MET A 13 5.15 -18.47 3.82
N PRO A 14 4.63 -19.65 4.24
CA PRO A 14 4.36 -19.91 5.66
C PRO A 14 5.60 -19.93 6.56
N ARG A 15 6.80 -20.16 6.01
CA ARG A 15 8.05 -20.07 6.78
C ARG A 15 8.46 -18.61 6.93
N LEU A 16 8.44 -17.85 5.85
CA LEU A 16 8.77 -16.42 5.86
C LEU A 16 7.85 -15.64 6.81
N LEU A 17 6.54 -15.91 6.78
CA LEU A 17 5.57 -15.27 7.66
C LEU A 17 5.83 -15.55 9.15
N ARG A 18 6.43 -16.71 9.49
CA ARG A 18 6.84 -17.02 10.86
C ARG A 18 8.12 -16.29 11.26
N SER A 19 9.06 -16.10 10.34
CA SER A 19 10.29 -15.35 10.56
C SER A 19 10.06 -13.87 10.88
N LEU A 20 8.87 -13.32 10.57
CA LEU A 20 8.46 -11.98 11.03
C LEU A 20 8.31 -11.84 12.54
N MET A 21 8.21 -12.97 13.26
CA MET A 21 8.12 -13.00 14.72
C MET A 21 9.45 -13.39 15.39
N ASP A 22 10.54 -13.43 14.62
CA ASP A 22 11.85 -13.76 15.16
C ASP A 22 12.34 -12.69 16.15
N THR A 23 13.08 -13.12 17.18
CA THR A 23 13.69 -12.20 18.13
C THR A 23 14.77 -11.32 17.49
N ASP A 24 15.44 -11.82 16.44
CA ASP A 24 16.48 -11.12 15.72
C ASP A 24 15.91 -10.14 14.68
N ALA A 25 16.29 -8.87 14.77
CA ALA A 25 15.79 -7.82 13.87
C ALA A 25 16.26 -7.98 12.42
N GLY A 26 17.46 -8.50 12.19
CA GLY A 26 17.98 -8.78 10.85
C GLY A 26 17.19 -9.90 10.18
N VAL A 27 16.87 -10.96 10.92
CA VAL A 27 16.02 -12.06 10.41
C VAL A 27 14.62 -11.56 10.04
N ARG A 28 14.04 -10.67 10.85
CA ARG A 28 12.73 -10.06 10.54
C ARG A 28 12.80 -9.20 9.29
N LEU A 29 13.85 -8.38 9.14
CA LEU A 29 14.04 -7.52 7.97
C LEU A 29 14.22 -8.35 6.70
N ASP A 30 15.09 -9.34 6.71
CA ASP A 30 15.31 -10.25 5.57
C ASP A 30 14.01 -10.98 5.17
N ALA A 31 13.22 -11.39 6.16
CA ALA A 31 11.92 -12.01 5.93
C ALA A 31 10.93 -11.02 5.31
N LEU A 32 10.88 -9.76 5.79
CA LEU A 32 10.05 -8.70 5.21
C LEU A 32 10.42 -8.41 3.76
N SER A 33 11.70 -8.19 3.47
CA SER A 33 12.17 -7.92 2.10
C SER A 33 11.85 -9.10 1.18
N THR A 34 12.07 -10.34 1.64
CA THR A 34 11.71 -11.53 0.86
C THR A 34 10.21 -11.65 0.62
N ILE A 35 9.37 -11.31 1.61
CA ILE A 35 7.91 -11.31 1.46
C ILE A 35 7.49 -10.22 0.47
N ALA A 36 8.00 -8.99 0.62
CA ALA A 36 7.71 -7.87 -0.26
C ALA A 36 8.09 -8.20 -1.71
N ASP A 37 9.27 -8.76 -1.93
CA ASP A 37 9.75 -9.20 -3.25
C ASP A 37 8.84 -10.25 -3.89
N ARG A 38 8.19 -11.11 -3.10
CA ARG A 38 7.27 -12.13 -3.63
C ARG A 38 5.87 -11.59 -3.86
N LEU A 39 5.38 -10.74 -2.96
CA LEU A 39 4.01 -10.26 -3.00
C LEU A 39 3.82 -9.02 -3.90
N LEU A 40 4.90 -8.28 -4.18
CA LEU A 40 4.87 -7.03 -4.94
C LEU A 40 6.13 -6.81 -5.80
N THR A 41 6.50 -7.79 -6.65
CA THR A 41 7.60 -7.59 -7.61
C THR A 41 7.23 -6.59 -8.70
N ASP A 42 8.07 -5.60 -8.99
CA ASP A 42 7.88 -4.64 -10.09
C ASP A 42 6.48 -4.02 -10.12
N ASP A 43 5.90 -3.71 -8.95
CA ASP A 43 4.53 -3.18 -8.83
C ASP A 43 3.44 -4.17 -9.34
N THR A 44 3.71 -5.48 -9.25
CA THR A 44 2.85 -6.57 -9.75
C THR A 44 2.36 -7.46 -8.61
N VAL A 45 1.04 -7.71 -8.59
CA VAL A 45 0.39 -8.64 -7.66
C VAL A 45 -0.04 -9.96 -8.33
N SER A 46 -0.24 -10.98 -7.51
CA SER A 46 -0.62 -12.34 -7.90
C SER A 46 -1.72 -12.89 -6.97
N GLU A 47 -2.10 -14.15 -7.17
CA GLU A 47 -2.97 -14.88 -6.24
C GLU A 47 -2.39 -14.90 -4.83
N ALA A 48 -1.07 -15.15 -4.69
CA ALA A 48 -0.40 -15.12 -3.38
C ALA A 48 -0.53 -13.77 -2.69
N SER A 49 -0.44 -12.66 -3.43
CA SER A 49 -0.65 -11.30 -2.92
C SER A 49 -2.03 -11.18 -2.30
N PHE A 50 -3.08 -11.56 -3.02
CA PHE A 50 -4.45 -11.55 -2.52
C PHE A 50 -4.63 -12.44 -1.28
N CYS A 51 -4.14 -13.69 -1.34
CA CYS A 51 -4.27 -14.65 -0.25
C CYS A 51 -3.48 -14.26 1.01
N ALA A 52 -2.41 -13.46 0.89
CA ALA A 52 -1.61 -13.00 2.01
C ALA A 52 -2.28 -11.84 2.79
N VAL A 53 -3.18 -11.08 2.15
CA VAL A 53 -3.77 -9.87 2.75
C VAL A 53 -4.37 -10.11 4.14
N PRO A 54 -5.24 -11.12 4.37
CA PRO A 54 -5.83 -11.31 5.70
C PRO A 54 -4.78 -11.49 6.80
N PHE A 55 -3.72 -12.23 6.52
CA PHE A 55 -2.64 -12.46 7.47
C PHE A 55 -1.81 -11.19 7.73
N LEU A 56 -1.48 -10.44 6.68
CA LEU A 56 -0.78 -9.17 6.81
C LEU A 56 -1.61 -8.14 7.60
N VAL A 57 -2.94 -8.14 7.44
CA VAL A 57 -3.85 -7.30 8.22
C VAL A 57 -3.81 -7.69 9.70
N GLU A 58 -3.80 -8.97 10.03
CA GLU A 58 -3.63 -9.43 11.43
C GLU A 58 -2.32 -8.97 12.03
N LEU A 59 -1.21 -9.04 11.27
CA LEU A 59 0.08 -8.56 11.73
C LEU A 59 0.08 -7.03 11.93
N GLY A 60 -0.46 -6.28 10.97
CA GLY A 60 -0.55 -4.81 11.04
C GLY A 60 -1.42 -4.30 12.19
N ALA A 61 -2.41 -5.09 12.63
CA ALA A 61 -3.31 -4.73 13.73
C ALA A 61 -2.91 -5.31 15.09
N SER A 62 -1.85 -6.11 15.17
CA SER A 62 -1.47 -6.81 16.40
C SER A 62 -0.45 -6.02 17.22
N TYR A 63 -0.81 -5.68 18.46
CA TYR A 63 0.11 -5.06 19.42
C TYR A 63 1.26 -5.99 19.85
N LYS A 64 1.17 -7.30 19.55
CA LYS A 64 2.22 -8.29 19.87
C LYS A 64 3.32 -8.35 18.82
N VAL A 65 3.13 -7.72 17.68
CA VAL A 65 4.13 -7.61 16.61
C VAL A 65 4.98 -6.38 16.90
N ALA A 66 6.29 -6.50 16.73
CA ALA A 66 7.21 -5.38 16.92
C ALA A 66 6.84 -4.23 15.95
N ALA A 67 6.90 -2.99 16.45
CA ALA A 67 6.39 -1.82 15.71
C ALA A 67 7.08 -1.64 14.34
N ASP A 68 8.39 -1.89 14.26
CA ASP A 68 9.19 -1.85 13.04
C ASP A 68 8.69 -2.81 11.96
N VAL A 69 8.17 -3.97 12.36
CA VAL A 69 7.61 -4.99 11.47
C VAL A 69 6.19 -4.62 11.08
N ARG A 70 5.37 -4.24 12.08
CA ARG A 70 3.99 -3.84 11.90
C ARG A 70 3.88 -2.71 10.88
N ASP A 71 4.70 -1.67 11.03
CA ASP A 71 4.66 -0.50 10.17
C ASP A 71 5.07 -0.84 8.73
N ARG A 72 6.11 -1.66 8.54
CA ARG A 72 6.51 -2.18 7.21
C ARG A 72 5.45 -3.05 6.55
N VAL A 73 4.78 -3.89 7.32
CA VAL A 73 3.64 -4.69 6.84
C VAL A 73 2.50 -3.79 6.36
N ILE A 74 2.20 -2.70 7.08
CA ILE A 74 1.17 -1.73 6.69
C ILE A 74 1.57 -1.00 5.40
N PHE A 75 2.85 -0.59 5.26
CA PHE A 75 3.36 -0.04 4.01
C PHE A 75 3.26 -1.03 2.86
N LEU A 76 3.56 -2.32 3.08
CA LEU A 76 3.41 -3.35 2.06
C LEU A 76 1.94 -3.52 1.63
N LEU A 77 1.01 -3.53 2.58
CA LEU A 77 -0.44 -3.57 2.29
C LEU A 77 -0.87 -2.37 1.44
N ALA A 78 -0.43 -1.17 1.79
CA ALA A 78 -0.72 0.05 1.04
C ALA A 78 -0.15 -0.03 -0.40
N ALA A 79 1.10 -0.48 -0.54
CA ALA A 79 1.74 -0.66 -1.83
C ALA A 79 1.03 -1.71 -2.71
N MET A 80 0.62 -2.84 -2.13
CA MET A 80 -0.17 -3.87 -2.80
C MET A 80 -1.54 -3.35 -3.27
N ALA A 81 -2.21 -2.50 -2.49
CA ALA A 81 -3.48 -1.89 -2.89
C ALA A 81 -3.32 -0.88 -4.04
N LEU A 82 -2.17 -0.22 -4.10
CA LEU A 82 -1.79 0.74 -5.14
C LEU A 82 -1.20 0.09 -6.40
N ALA A 83 -0.95 -1.21 -6.37
CA ALA A 83 -0.29 -1.94 -7.44
C ALA A 83 -0.81 -1.58 -8.84
N GLY A 84 0.11 -1.32 -9.77
CA GLY A 84 -0.18 -0.98 -11.16
C GLY A 84 -0.33 -2.18 -12.09
N LYS A 85 0.12 -3.37 -11.66
CA LYS A 85 0.14 -4.59 -12.49
C LYS A 85 -0.38 -5.82 -11.75
N GLY A 86 -0.87 -6.81 -12.48
CA GLY A 86 -1.28 -8.10 -11.93
C GLY A 86 -1.16 -9.24 -12.94
N PHE A 87 -1.07 -10.48 -12.47
CA PHE A 87 -1.01 -11.66 -13.33
C PHE A 87 -2.39 -12.16 -13.80
N THR A 88 -2.45 -12.79 -14.97
CA THR A 88 -3.61 -13.63 -15.39
C THR A 88 -3.43 -15.07 -14.94
N GLU A 89 -4.43 -15.92 -15.23
CA GLU A 89 -4.42 -17.36 -14.93
C GLU A 89 -3.27 -18.08 -15.63
N GLN A 90 -2.91 -17.60 -16.83
CA GLN A 90 -1.81 -18.13 -17.64
C GLN A 90 -0.45 -17.54 -17.27
N GLY A 91 -0.35 -16.76 -16.18
CA GLY A 91 0.90 -16.15 -15.73
C GLY A 91 1.37 -14.95 -16.57
N ARG A 92 0.52 -14.38 -17.42
CA ARG A 92 0.87 -13.16 -18.19
C ARG A 92 0.63 -11.91 -17.33
N ARG A 93 1.56 -10.95 -17.38
CA ARG A 93 1.39 -9.65 -16.71
C ARG A 93 0.33 -8.82 -17.43
N THR A 94 -0.51 -8.14 -16.65
CA THR A 94 -1.53 -7.17 -17.08
C THR A 94 -1.34 -5.87 -16.33
N HIS A 95 -1.73 -4.76 -16.94
CA HIS A 95 -1.54 -3.42 -16.39
C HIS A 95 -2.88 -2.73 -16.17
N ARG A 96 -2.94 -1.86 -15.17
CA ARG A 96 -4.02 -0.88 -15.05
C ARG A 96 -3.97 0.05 -16.25
N ARG A 97 -5.14 0.28 -16.84
CA ARG A 97 -5.33 1.14 -18.01
C ARG A 97 -6.61 1.92 -17.82
N TRP A 98 -6.69 3.11 -18.40
CA TRP A 98 -7.84 4.00 -18.26
C TRP A 98 -8.30 4.49 -19.64
N ASN A 99 -9.60 4.71 -19.79
CA ASN A 99 -10.14 5.37 -20.96
C ASN A 99 -10.06 6.90 -20.81
N ALA A 100 -10.42 7.65 -21.87
CA ALA A 100 -10.40 9.11 -21.87
C ALA A 100 -11.28 9.78 -20.78
N LEU A 101 -12.23 9.05 -20.20
CA LEU A 101 -13.08 9.50 -19.10
C LEU A 101 -12.49 9.15 -17.71
N GLY A 102 -11.27 8.62 -17.65
CA GLY A 102 -10.63 8.20 -16.40
C GLY A 102 -11.21 6.90 -15.81
N ARG A 103 -12.06 6.16 -16.54
CA ARG A 103 -12.57 4.87 -16.06
C ARG A 103 -11.56 3.78 -16.32
N GLU A 104 -11.29 2.97 -15.30
CA GLU A 104 -10.38 1.85 -15.40
C GLU A 104 -10.94 0.79 -16.37
N LEU A 105 -10.14 0.40 -17.38
CA LEU A 105 -10.53 -0.56 -18.39
C LEU A 105 -10.61 -1.97 -17.79
N PRO A 106 -11.55 -2.82 -18.24
CA PRO A 106 -11.66 -4.19 -17.77
C PRO A 106 -10.38 -4.98 -18.05
N ARG A 107 -10.07 -5.90 -17.15
CA ARG A 107 -8.93 -6.81 -17.21
C ARG A 107 -9.36 -8.23 -17.52
N THR A 108 -8.42 -9.00 -18.05
CA THR A 108 -8.60 -10.44 -18.22
C THR A 108 -8.67 -11.11 -16.85
N ALA A 109 -9.60 -12.04 -16.67
CA ALA A 109 -9.68 -12.80 -15.44
C ALA A 109 -8.43 -13.68 -15.24
N PRO A 110 -8.08 -13.99 -13.98
CA PRO A 110 -8.53 -13.36 -12.74
C PRO A 110 -7.96 -11.95 -12.57
N ASP A 111 -8.78 -11.04 -12.05
CA ASP A 111 -8.36 -9.66 -11.78
C ASP A 111 -7.73 -9.55 -10.38
N TRP A 112 -6.47 -10.00 -10.24
CA TRP A 112 -5.76 -9.97 -8.95
C TRP A 112 -5.53 -8.55 -8.41
N LEU A 113 -5.43 -7.57 -9.30
CA LEU A 113 -5.31 -6.15 -8.94
C LEU A 113 -6.53 -5.67 -8.15
N THR A 114 -7.73 -5.84 -8.72
CA THR A 114 -8.97 -5.44 -8.04
C THR A 114 -9.21 -6.26 -6.78
N GLN A 115 -8.96 -7.57 -6.83
CA GLN A 115 -9.15 -8.45 -5.69
C GLN A 115 -8.22 -8.10 -4.52
N THR A 116 -6.93 -7.88 -4.78
CA THR A 116 -5.95 -7.49 -3.74
C THR A 116 -6.33 -6.14 -3.14
N ARG A 117 -6.59 -5.11 -3.96
CA ARG A 117 -7.02 -3.79 -3.48
C ARG A 117 -8.29 -3.89 -2.63
N HIS A 118 -9.25 -4.68 -3.08
CA HIS A 118 -10.50 -4.86 -2.35
C HIS A 118 -10.28 -5.54 -1.00
N ALA A 119 -9.45 -6.60 -0.95
CA ALA A 119 -9.11 -7.29 0.28
C ALA A 119 -8.42 -6.35 1.27
N VAL A 120 -7.46 -5.53 0.81
CA VAL A 120 -6.76 -4.55 1.67
C VAL A 120 -7.77 -3.54 2.21
N ALA A 121 -8.63 -3.00 1.35
CA ALA A 121 -9.64 -2.02 1.76
C ALA A 121 -10.66 -2.58 2.78
N GLN A 122 -10.95 -3.89 2.74
CA GLN A 122 -11.80 -4.55 3.72
C GLN A 122 -11.10 -4.78 5.06
N GLY A 123 -9.79 -5.04 5.05
CA GLY A 123 -9.00 -5.24 6.27
C GLY A 123 -8.54 -3.94 6.93
N ALA A 124 -8.43 -2.85 6.18
CA ALA A 124 -7.88 -1.58 6.65
C ALA A 124 -8.57 -1.00 7.91
N PRO A 125 -9.91 -1.01 8.06
CA PRO A 125 -10.57 -0.48 9.27
C PRO A 125 -10.01 -1.07 10.57
N LYS A 126 -9.69 -2.37 10.58
CA LYS A 126 -9.11 -3.06 11.74
C LYS A 126 -7.74 -2.49 12.15
N ILE A 127 -6.90 -2.14 11.17
CA ILE A 127 -5.59 -1.53 11.41
C ILE A 127 -5.75 -0.13 12.00
N PHE A 128 -6.66 0.68 11.45
CA PHE A 128 -6.95 2.02 11.96
C PHE A 128 -7.52 1.99 13.38
N GLU A 129 -8.38 1.03 13.70
CA GLU A 129 -8.88 0.84 15.07
C GLU A 129 -7.76 0.45 16.04
N ALA A 130 -6.89 -0.47 15.64
CA ALA A 130 -5.77 -0.92 16.48
C ALA A 130 -4.73 0.17 16.75
N LEU A 131 -4.59 1.15 15.84
CA LEU A 131 -3.60 2.21 15.89
C LEU A 131 -4.22 3.61 16.03
N ALA A 132 -5.45 3.71 16.54
CA ALA A 132 -6.20 4.97 16.61
C ALA A 132 -5.47 6.07 17.41
N SER A 133 -4.63 5.70 18.37
CA SER A 133 -3.82 6.63 19.18
C SER A 133 -2.44 6.92 18.59
N GLU A 134 -2.03 6.25 17.53
CA GLU A 134 -0.70 6.38 16.95
C GLU A 134 -0.68 7.50 15.89
N ARG A 135 0.47 8.16 15.75
CA ARG A 135 0.73 9.18 14.71
C ARG A 135 1.90 8.72 13.85
N VAL A 136 1.65 7.68 13.05
CA VAL A 136 2.68 6.99 12.27
C VAL A 136 2.40 7.10 10.77
N ALA A 137 3.45 7.27 9.98
CA ALA A 137 3.34 7.48 8.53
C ALA A 137 2.69 6.30 7.79
N CYS A 138 2.83 5.07 8.29
CA CYS A 138 2.21 3.89 7.69
C CYS A 138 0.67 3.99 7.63
N LEU A 139 0.02 4.66 8.60
CA LEU A 139 -1.42 4.92 8.58
C LEU A 139 -1.82 5.90 7.47
N VAL A 140 -1.01 6.93 7.25
CA VAL A 140 -1.23 7.91 6.18
C VAL A 140 -1.08 7.25 4.81
N ALA A 141 -0.07 6.38 4.65
CA ALA A 141 0.11 5.57 3.45
C ALA A 141 -1.10 4.68 3.15
N LEU A 142 -1.64 4.00 4.18
CA LEU A 142 -2.83 3.16 4.02
C LEU A 142 -4.08 4.00 3.72
N ALA A 143 -4.21 5.18 4.34
CA ALA A 143 -5.30 6.12 4.06
C ALA A 143 -5.30 6.60 2.61
N CYS A 144 -4.12 6.89 2.05
CA CYS A 144 -3.96 7.21 0.64
C CYS A 144 -4.34 6.04 -0.26
N ALA A 145 -3.97 4.82 0.12
CA ALA A 145 -4.14 3.63 -0.72
C ALA A 145 -5.59 3.15 -0.83
N VAL A 146 -6.39 3.27 0.25
CA VAL A 146 -7.77 2.75 0.31
C VAL A 146 -8.77 3.73 0.93
N PRO A 147 -8.86 4.99 0.44
CA PRO A 147 -9.65 6.05 1.08
C PRO A 147 -11.16 5.77 1.13
N GLU A 148 -11.67 4.92 0.24
CA GLU A 148 -13.12 4.74 0.07
C GLU A 148 -13.81 3.88 1.12
N ARG A 149 -13.07 3.16 1.97
CA ARG A 149 -13.63 2.19 2.92
C ARG A 149 -13.28 2.46 4.38
N LEU A 150 -12.77 3.65 4.67
CA LEU A 150 -12.24 3.96 6.00
C LEU A 150 -13.31 4.57 6.90
N PRO A 151 -13.28 4.26 8.21
CA PRO A 151 -14.19 4.86 9.17
C PRO A 151 -14.07 6.40 9.20
N PRO A 152 -15.16 7.13 9.52
CA PRO A 152 -15.14 8.61 9.54
C PRO A 152 -14.07 9.22 10.47
N PHE A 153 -13.73 8.55 11.58
CA PHE A 153 -12.73 9.05 12.53
C PHE A 153 -11.33 9.16 11.93
N VAL A 154 -11.04 8.38 10.87
CA VAL A 154 -9.72 8.38 10.21
C VAL A 154 -9.41 9.76 9.62
N VAL A 155 -10.42 10.50 9.20
CA VAL A 155 -10.23 11.88 8.71
C VAL A 155 -9.60 12.75 9.81
N GLY A 156 -10.17 12.75 11.02
CA GLY A 156 -9.64 13.52 12.15
C GLY A 156 -8.24 13.06 12.54
N LEU A 157 -8.03 11.74 12.61
CA LEU A 157 -6.74 11.12 12.91
C LEU A 157 -5.63 11.59 11.96
N VAL A 158 -5.89 11.59 10.65
CA VAL A 158 -4.91 12.01 9.65
C VAL A 158 -4.77 13.53 9.62
N GLN A 159 -5.85 14.30 9.84
CA GLN A 159 -5.77 15.76 9.93
C GLN A 159 -4.81 16.24 11.02
N GLU A 160 -4.77 15.57 12.17
CA GLU A 160 -3.82 15.91 13.24
C GLU A 160 -2.35 15.73 12.83
N MET A 161 -2.07 14.94 11.79
CA MET A 161 -0.72 14.73 11.27
C MET A 161 -0.27 15.83 10.30
N ILE A 162 -1.18 16.70 9.83
CA ILE A 162 -0.85 17.82 8.93
C ILE A 162 0.00 18.86 9.67
N ASP A 163 -0.35 19.17 10.91
CA ASP A 163 0.24 20.27 11.68
C ASP A 163 1.46 19.83 12.53
N LEU A 164 2.03 18.65 12.28
CA LEU A 164 3.18 18.14 13.05
C LEU A 164 4.45 18.94 12.71
N PRO A 165 5.10 19.57 13.70
CA PRO A 165 6.29 20.37 13.46
C PRO A 165 7.50 19.49 13.10
N GLY A 166 8.19 19.85 12.01
CA GLY A 166 9.43 19.19 11.60
C GLY A 166 9.25 17.95 10.71
N GLU A 167 8.02 17.60 10.34
CA GLU A 167 7.66 16.40 9.58
C GLU A 167 7.07 16.75 8.21
N ALA A 168 7.82 17.49 7.38
CA ALA A 168 7.31 18.07 6.14
C ALA A 168 6.73 17.03 5.17
N GLU A 169 7.42 15.90 4.97
CA GLU A 169 6.95 14.82 4.12
C GLU A 169 5.68 14.15 4.68
N LEU A 170 5.59 13.98 6.01
CA LEU A 170 4.39 13.41 6.63
C LEU A 170 3.19 14.36 6.50
N SER A 171 3.41 15.66 6.71
CA SER A 171 2.39 16.71 6.53
C SER A 171 1.86 16.71 5.11
N ASP A 172 2.74 16.72 4.10
CA ASP A 172 2.34 16.65 2.68
C ASP A 172 1.55 15.34 2.39
N ALA A 173 1.98 14.21 2.96
CA ALA A 173 1.26 12.94 2.81
C ALA A 173 -0.14 12.99 3.46
N ALA A 174 -0.25 13.59 4.65
CA ALA A 174 -1.48 13.70 5.41
C ALA A 174 -2.50 14.61 4.71
N GLU A 175 -2.05 15.73 4.14
CA GLU A 175 -2.89 16.61 3.31
C GLU A 175 -3.50 15.86 2.12
N ILE A 176 -2.68 15.07 1.42
CA ILE A 176 -3.12 14.22 0.30
C ILE A 176 -4.16 13.20 0.78
N ALA A 177 -3.87 12.49 1.87
CA ALA A 177 -4.78 11.51 2.44
C ALA A 177 -6.13 12.13 2.82
N VAL A 178 -6.14 13.30 3.47
CA VAL A 178 -7.37 14.02 3.85
C VAL A 178 -8.18 14.45 2.63
N ALA A 179 -7.52 14.96 1.58
CA ALA A 179 -8.20 15.34 0.34
C ALA A 179 -8.84 14.12 -0.35
N LEU A 180 -8.14 12.98 -0.37
CA LEU A 180 -8.66 11.72 -0.91
C LEU A 180 -9.85 11.20 -0.09
N LEU A 181 -9.75 11.19 1.24
CA LEU A 181 -10.82 10.76 2.15
C LEU A 181 -12.09 11.62 2.02
N LYS A 182 -11.92 12.94 1.87
CA LYS A 182 -13.04 13.88 1.67
C LYS A 182 -13.61 13.85 0.26
N ARG A 183 -13.02 13.08 -0.66
CA ARG A 183 -13.35 13.07 -2.10
C ARG A 183 -13.26 14.46 -2.71
N SER A 184 -12.27 15.23 -2.29
CA SER A 184 -11.94 16.54 -2.85
C SER A 184 -10.51 16.58 -3.43
N PRO A 185 -10.15 15.64 -4.32
CA PRO A 185 -8.82 15.57 -4.94
C PRO A 185 -8.52 16.78 -5.83
N GLU A 186 -9.53 17.53 -6.28
CA GLU A 186 -9.38 18.78 -7.02
C GLU A 186 -8.67 19.89 -6.23
N LEU A 187 -8.64 19.77 -4.90
CA LEU A 187 -7.89 20.66 -4.02
C LEU A 187 -6.39 20.32 -4.01
N LEU A 188 -5.99 19.17 -4.55
CA LEU A 188 -4.60 18.80 -4.69
C LEU A 188 -4.04 19.47 -5.95
N VAL A 189 -3.16 20.46 -5.76
CA VAL A 189 -2.30 20.98 -6.82
C VAL A 189 -1.26 19.91 -7.14
N VAL A 190 -1.61 18.94 -8.00
CA VAL A 190 -0.73 17.81 -8.36
C VAL A 190 0.38 18.23 -9.36
N ASP A 191 1.09 19.30 -9.04
CA ASP A 191 2.26 19.82 -9.78
C ASP A 191 3.52 19.81 -8.90
N ARG A 192 3.74 18.71 -8.15
CA ARG A 192 5.06 18.37 -7.60
C ARG A 192 5.66 17.18 -8.39
N PRO A 193 6.25 17.42 -9.58
CA PRO A 193 6.77 16.37 -10.47
C PRO A 193 7.97 15.59 -9.90
N LYS A 194 8.65 16.10 -8.86
CA LYS A 194 9.90 15.51 -8.34
C LYS A 194 9.71 14.13 -7.68
N VAL A 195 8.52 13.81 -7.18
CA VAL A 195 8.29 12.63 -6.32
C VAL A 195 7.89 11.40 -7.12
N LEU A 196 7.45 11.60 -8.37
CA LEU A 196 7.17 10.47 -9.26
C LEU A 196 8.43 9.85 -9.85
N GLY A 197 9.63 10.41 -9.61
CA GLY A 197 10.86 9.98 -10.23
C GLY A 197 10.92 10.45 -11.69
N GLU A 198 12.05 11.03 -12.08
CA GLU A 198 12.30 11.36 -13.48
C GLU A 198 12.21 10.08 -14.32
N GLY A 199 11.21 10.00 -15.21
CA GLY A 199 11.03 8.87 -16.14
C GLY A 199 9.80 7.98 -15.92
N LEU A 200 9.03 8.14 -14.83
CA LEU A 200 7.74 7.47 -14.69
C LEU A 200 6.67 8.21 -15.49
N VAL A 201 6.54 7.84 -16.76
CA VAL A 201 5.43 8.28 -17.61
C VAL A 201 4.12 7.85 -16.97
N ARG A 202 3.33 8.82 -16.47
CA ARG A 202 1.97 8.55 -16.00
C ARG A 202 1.21 7.83 -17.13
N PRO A 203 0.61 6.66 -16.88
CA PRO A 203 -0.27 6.03 -17.84
C PRO A 203 -1.28 7.02 -18.40
N ALA A 204 -1.52 6.94 -19.71
CA ALA A 204 -2.49 7.82 -20.37
C ALA A 204 -3.85 7.75 -19.67
N HIS A 205 -4.44 8.93 -19.43
CA HIS A 205 -5.74 9.09 -18.79
C HIS A 205 -5.86 8.55 -17.35
N GLN A 206 -4.74 8.33 -16.65
CA GLN A 206 -4.78 7.99 -15.23
C GLN A 206 -5.50 9.09 -14.43
N PRO A 207 -6.49 8.75 -13.58
CA PRO A 207 -7.18 9.71 -12.74
C PRO A 207 -6.25 10.39 -11.74
N ARG A 208 -6.57 11.65 -11.40
CA ARG A 208 -5.76 12.47 -10.49
C ARG A 208 -5.68 11.85 -9.10
N GLU A 209 -6.75 11.20 -8.67
CA GLU A 209 -6.87 10.52 -7.37
C GLU A 209 -5.85 9.39 -7.26
N VAL A 210 -5.63 8.64 -8.34
CA VAL A 210 -4.65 7.54 -8.35
C VAL A 210 -3.23 8.11 -8.29
N ALA A 211 -2.97 9.21 -9.02
CA ALA A 211 -1.67 9.88 -8.96
C ALA A 211 -1.39 10.48 -7.57
N ALA A 212 -2.40 11.10 -6.96
CA ALA A 212 -2.34 11.62 -5.60
C ALA A 212 -2.08 10.50 -4.58
N ALA A 213 -2.82 9.39 -4.67
CA ALA A 213 -2.64 8.25 -3.76
C ALA A 213 -1.22 7.66 -3.82
N LEU A 214 -0.64 7.53 -5.02
CA LEU A 214 0.75 7.11 -5.20
C LEU A 214 1.75 8.12 -4.61
N MET A 215 1.46 9.42 -4.74
CA MET A 215 2.32 10.49 -4.20
C MET A 215 2.27 10.53 -2.67
N GLY A 216 1.08 10.48 -2.07
CA GLY A 216 0.91 10.45 -0.62
C GLY A 216 1.54 9.20 0.01
N TYR A 217 1.40 8.05 -0.65
CA TYR A 217 2.13 6.83 -0.26
C TYR A 217 3.66 7.06 -0.23
N ARG A 218 4.23 7.67 -1.28
CA ARG A 218 5.68 7.92 -1.35
C ARG A 218 6.16 8.90 -0.30
N PHE A 219 5.42 9.98 -0.06
CA PHE A 219 5.77 10.94 1.00
C PHE A 219 5.73 10.31 2.38
N ALA A 220 4.68 9.52 2.69
CA ALA A 220 4.61 8.78 3.94
C ALA A 220 5.78 7.79 4.09
N LEU A 221 6.16 7.12 3.00
CA LEU A 221 7.29 6.20 3.00
C LEU A 221 8.62 6.92 3.24
N ALA A 222 8.83 8.06 2.57
CA ALA A 222 10.03 8.89 2.71
C ALA A 222 10.16 9.49 4.12
N SER A 223 9.06 9.92 4.73
CA SER A 223 9.05 10.35 6.15
C SER A 223 9.51 9.24 7.08
N ALA A 224 9.07 7.99 6.85
CA ALA A 224 9.40 6.87 7.74
C ALA A 224 10.82 6.30 7.55
N TYR A 225 11.32 6.24 6.32
CA TYR A 225 12.55 5.50 5.98
C TYR A 225 13.53 6.25 5.08
N GLY A 226 13.24 7.50 4.72
CA GLY A 226 14.02 8.24 3.73
C GLY A 226 13.89 7.68 2.32
N ASP A 227 14.86 8.01 1.46
CA ASP A 227 14.86 7.62 0.04
C ASP A 227 15.21 6.14 -0.20
N GLU A 228 15.65 5.41 0.83
CA GLU A 228 16.09 4.01 0.72
C GLU A 228 14.91 3.01 0.57
N GLY A 229 13.68 3.42 0.90
CA GLY A 229 12.49 2.56 0.84
C GLY A 229 12.25 1.73 2.11
N ALA A 230 11.12 1.00 2.18
CA ALA A 230 10.73 0.24 3.39
C ALA A 230 11.32 -1.18 3.47
N TRP A 231 11.92 -1.70 2.41
CA TRP A 231 12.31 -3.11 2.25
C TRP A 231 13.56 -3.28 1.40
#